data_AF-A0AA39MCW2-F1
#
_entry.id   AF-A0AA39MCW2-F1
#
_cell.length_a   1.000
_cell.length_b   1.000
_cell.length_c   1.000
_cell.angle_alpha   90.00
_cell.angle_beta   90.00
_cell.angle_gamma   90.00
#
_symmetry.space_group_name_H-M   'P 1'
#
loop_
_entity.id
_entity.type
_entity.pdbx_description
1 polymer ?
#
loop_
_entity_poly.entity_id
_entity_poly.type
_entity_poly.pdbx_seq_one_letter_code
_entity_poly.pdbx_strand_id
1 'polypeptide(L)'
;MNTAGGIMRGDLFFMYPEPGNAGAKWRPSWDQVLEKSLPKHDIWRDAYMGVSKHRAADVDRCQGFCVENGFVCGLAALGLPGTHRYGELLVKDAHRIQHVFNITATHQYPIPEGTYTLIGPDEFYWHMCEGLPWSVEQERAHPVPWVVGRRLSDKSFEKLSVLTMATDVAKRVLDVTGREERDNILV
;
A
#
# COMPACT_ATOMS: atom_id res chain seq x y z
N MET A 1 11.89 5.55 -24.13
CA MET A 1 12.01 5.46 -22.65
C MET A 1 10.77 6.13 -22.08
N ASN A 2 9.71 5.37 -21.83
CA ASN A 2 8.38 5.94 -21.58
C ASN A 2 8.26 6.38 -20.12
N THR A 3 8.22 7.69 -19.91
CA THR A 3 8.04 8.34 -18.61
C THR A 3 6.56 8.25 -18.23
N ALA A 4 6.13 7.12 -17.66
CA ALA A 4 4.83 7.07 -17.01
C ALA A 4 4.75 8.21 -15.98
N GLY A 5 3.68 9.01 -16.03
CA GLY A 5 3.45 10.14 -15.14
C GLY A 5 3.38 9.70 -13.67
N GLY A 6 3.59 10.62 -12.73
CA GLY A 6 3.68 10.30 -11.30
C GLY A 6 2.44 9.57 -10.74
N ILE A 7 1.26 9.86 -11.30
CA ILE A 7 -0.01 9.19 -10.93
C ILE A 7 0.03 7.70 -11.31
N MET A 8 0.32 7.37 -12.57
CA MET A 8 0.42 5.97 -13.00
C MET A 8 1.47 5.17 -12.22
N ARG A 9 2.55 5.83 -11.76
CA ARG A 9 3.56 5.18 -10.93
C ARG A 9 3.05 4.88 -9.53
N GLY A 10 2.28 5.78 -8.94
CA GLY A 10 1.67 5.53 -7.63
C GLY A 10 0.55 4.50 -7.71
N ASP A 11 -0.27 4.53 -8.76
CA ASP A 11 -1.23 3.46 -9.06
C ASP A 11 -0.55 2.08 -9.05
N LEU A 12 0.56 1.93 -9.78
CA LEU A 12 1.33 0.69 -9.76
C LEU A 12 1.92 0.41 -8.36
N PHE A 13 2.41 1.43 -7.64
CA PHE A 13 2.99 1.24 -6.31
C PHE A 13 1.97 0.72 -5.30
N PHE A 14 0.73 1.17 -5.36
CA PHE A 14 -0.30 0.79 -4.40
C PHE A 14 -1.18 -0.38 -4.86
N MET A 15 -1.19 -0.72 -6.15
CA MET A 15 -2.04 -1.80 -6.68
C MET A 15 -1.26 -3.02 -7.17
N TYR A 16 0.00 -2.87 -7.59
CA TYR A 16 0.77 -3.99 -8.11
C TYR A 16 1.25 -4.91 -6.98
N PRO A 17 0.88 -6.21 -6.94
CA PRO A 17 1.19 -7.08 -5.81
C PRO A 17 2.66 -7.38 -5.55
N GLU A 18 3.50 -7.31 -6.58
CA GLU A 18 4.89 -7.77 -6.47
C GLU A 18 5.88 -6.62 -6.17
N PRO A 19 7.07 -6.96 -5.65
CA PRO A 19 8.17 -6.00 -5.40
C PRO A 19 8.66 -5.23 -6.63
N GLY A 20 8.26 -5.61 -7.84
CA GLY A 20 8.95 -5.16 -9.04
C GLY A 20 10.31 -5.83 -9.20
N ASN A 21 10.99 -5.58 -10.32
CA ASN A 21 12.27 -6.22 -10.65
C ASN A 21 13.29 -5.25 -11.26
N ALA A 22 13.05 -3.94 -11.16
CA ALA A 22 13.88 -2.91 -11.80
C ALA A 22 15.19 -2.57 -11.04
N GLY A 23 15.65 -3.44 -10.13
CA GLY A 23 16.94 -3.31 -9.46
C GLY A 23 16.93 -2.29 -8.33
N ALA A 24 17.68 -1.20 -8.48
CA ALA A 24 17.94 -0.22 -7.40
C ALA A 24 16.80 0.79 -7.15
N LYS A 25 15.66 0.62 -7.82
CA LYS A 25 14.48 1.48 -7.72
C LYS A 25 13.25 0.63 -7.83
N TRP A 26 12.26 0.93 -7.01
CA TRP A 26 11.00 0.23 -7.08
C TRP A 26 10.29 0.55 -8.40
N ARG A 27 10.22 -0.42 -9.32
CA ARG A 27 9.35 -0.42 -10.51
C ARG A 27 9.04 -1.84 -10.96
N PRO A 28 7.80 -2.14 -11.36
CA PRO A 28 7.51 -3.37 -12.10
C PRO A 28 8.08 -3.28 -13.53
N SER A 29 8.57 -4.40 -14.08
CA SER A 29 8.86 -4.47 -15.53
C SER A 29 7.57 -4.45 -16.35
N TRP A 30 7.68 -4.16 -17.64
CA TRP A 30 6.56 -4.30 -18.56
C TRP A 30 6.06 -5.74 -18.64
N ASP A 31 6.96 -6.73 -18.62
CA ASP A 31 6.57 -8.15 -18.58
C ASP A 31 5.72 -8.43 -17.33
N GLN A 32 6.15 -7.91 -16.18
CA GLN A 32 5.42 -7.99 -14.91
C GLN A 32 4.01 -7.38 -14.97
N VAL A 33 3.83 -6.29 -15.72
CA VAL A 33 2.54 -5.59 -15.89
C VAL A 33 1.66 -6.26 -16.96
N LEU A 34 2.26 -6.77 -18.03
CA LEU A 34 1.54 -7.32 -19.19
C LEU A 34 1.13 -8.78 -19.01
N GLU A 35 1.95 -9.59 -18.32
CA GLU A 35 1.67 -11.02 -18.14
C GLU A 35 0.69 -11.29 -17.00
N LYS A 36 0.57 -10.38 -16.05
CA LYS A 36 -0.24 -10.57 -14.83
C LYS A 36 -1.43 -9.63 -14.88
N SER A 37 -2.63 -10.21 -14.90
CA SER A 37 -3.85 -9.43 -14.72
C SER A 37 -3.78 -8.72 -13.36
N LEU A 38 -3.82 -7.39 -13.37
CA LEU A 38 -4.04 -6.62 -12.15
C LEU A 38 -5.31 -7.14 -11.46
N PRO A 39 -5.38 -7.15 -10.12
CA PRO A 39 -6.57 -7.58 -9.40
C PRO A 39 -7.81 -6.90 -10.00
N LYS A 40 -8.86 -7.69 -10.30
CA LYS A 40 -10.09 -7.15 -10.90
C LYS A 40 -10.60 -5.99 -10.03
N HIS A 41 -10.91 -4.90 -10.72
CA HIS A 41 -11.26 -3.58 -10.22
C HIS A 41 -12.41 -3.54 -9.20
N ASP A 42 -12.12 -3.89 -7.94
CA ASP A 42 -12.88 -3.40 -6.78
C ASP A 42 -12.07 -2.38 -5.95
N ILE A 43 -10.81 -2.17 -6.32
CA ILE A 43 -9.93 -1.17 -5.72
C ILE A 43 -10.00 0.06 -6.61
N TRP A 44 -10.49 1.15 -6.01
CA TRP A 44 -10.44 2.55 -6.44
C TRP A 44 -10.04 2.76 -7.91
N ARG A 45 -11.05 3.05 -8.73
CA ARG A 45 -10.85 3.67 -10.04
C ARG A 45 -10.23 5.04 -9.73
N ASP A 46 -8.94 5.18 -10.00
CA ASP A 46 -8.12 6.37 -9.76
C ASP A 46 -7.55 6.51 -8.35
N ALA A 47 -6.70 5.58 -7.89
CA ALA A 47 -5.84 5.83 -6.74
C ALA A 47 -4.85 6.96 -7.10
N TYR A 48 -5.30 8.21 -7.00
CA TYR A 48 -4.55 9.41 -7.40
C TYR A 48 -3.24 9.61 -6.64
N MET A 49 -2.79 8.65 -5.83
CA MET A 49 -1.55 8.66 -5.09
C MET A 49 -0.36 8.87 -6.01
N GLY A 50 0.42 9.92 -5.73
CA GLY A 50 1.55 10.29 -6.56
C GLY A 50 2.84 9.64 -6.09
N VAL A 51 3.48 8.85 -6.95
CA VAL A 51 4.93 8.58 -6.83
C VAL A 51 5.65 9.63 -7.66
N SER A 52 6.35 10.54 -6.98
CA SER A 52 7.08 11.62 -7.61
C SER A 52 8.53 11.20 -7.91
N LYS A 53 9.12 11.81 -8.94
CA LYS A 53 10.53 11.61 -9.28
C LYS A 53 11.35 12.81 -8.85
N HIS A 54 12.34 12.61 -7.99
CA HIS A 54 13.27 13.67 -7.62
C HIS A 54 14.30 13.89 -8.74
N ARG A 55 14.15 14.96 -9.54
CA ARG A 55 14.95 15.20 -10.75
C ARG A 55 16.46 15.22 -10.51
N ALA A 56 16.92 15.75 -9.38
CA ALA A 56 18.35 15.89 -9.11
C ALA A 56 19.04 14.59 -8.63
N ALA A 57 18.27 13.64 -8.11
CA ALA A 57 18.83 12.40 -7.54
C ALA A 57 18.37 11.13 -8.30
N ASP A 58 17.49 11.29 -9.29
CA ASP A 58 16.89 10.21 -10.08
C ASP A 58 16.20 9.12 -9.22
N VAL A 59 15.83 9.43 -7.98
CA VAL A 59 15.12 8.52 -7.06
C VAL A 59 13.60 8.70 -7.15
N ASP A 60 12.88 7.59 -6.96
CA ASP A 60 11.43 7.60 -6.82
C ASP A 60 11.05 7.85 -5.36
N ARG A 61 10.06 8.71 -5.12
CA ARG A 61 9.62 9.13 -3.79
C ARG A 61 8.11 9.03 -3.62
N CYS A 62 7.67 8.65 -2.44
CA CYS A 62 6.26 8.58 -2.06
C CYS A 62 6.05 9.22 -0.69
N GLN A 63 5.25 10.27 -0.65
CA GLN A 63 4.71 10.80 0.60
C GLN A 63 3.48 9.96 0.98
N GLY A 64 3.35 9.65 2.27
CA GLY A 64 2.21 8.90 2.78
C GLY A 64 2.33 8.59 4.26
N PHE A 65 1.20 8.20 4.87
CA PHE A 65 1.20 7.73 6.25
C PHE A 65 2.05 6.48 6.41
N CYS A 66 2.82 6.40 7.50
CA CYS A 66 3.77 5.33 7.75
C CYS A 66 3.49 4.59 9.07
N VAL A 67 3.54 3.26 9.01
CA VAL A 67 3.51 2.38 10.19
C VAL A 67 4.78 1.53 10.16
N GLU A 68 5.79 1.87 10.96
CA GLU A 68 7.13 1.23 10.88
C GLU A 68 7.22 -0.18 11.49
N ASN A 69 6.29 -0.56 12.38
CA ASN A 69 6.37 -1.82 13.12
C ASN A 69 5.02 -2.55 13.15
N GLY A 70 4.43 -2.74 11.97
CA GLY A 70 3.20 -3.51 11.82
C GLY A 70 3.49 -5.00 11.66
N PHE A 71 3.06 -5.85 12.58
CA PHE A 71 3.17 -7.29 12.43
C PHE A 71 1.97 -7.83 11.62
N VAL A 72 2.25 -8.42 10.47
CA VAL A 72 1.26 -8.98 9.54
C VAL A 72 1.26 -10.50 9.68
N CYS A 73 0.09 -11.10 9.82
CA CYS A 73 -0.10 -12.56 9.83
C CYS A 73 -1.35 -12.99 9.06
N GLY A 74 -1.46 -14.28 8.75
CA GLY A 74 -2.61 -14.85 8.03
C GLY A 74 -2.61 -14.62 6.51
N LEU A 75 -1.65 -13.87 5.96
CA LEU A 75 -1.50 -13.60 4.52
C LEU A 75 -0.38 -14.42 3.84
N ALA A 76 0.22 -15.39 4.53
CA ALA A 76 1.32 -16.18 3.99
C ALA A 76 0.84 -17.31 3.05
N ALA A 77 -0.31 -17.91 3.34
CA ALA A 77 -0.86 -19.00 2.54
C ALA A 77 -1.32 -18.49 1.16
N LEU A 78 -1.11 -19.33 0.14
CA LEU A 78 -1.71 -19.13 -1.17
C LEU A 78 -3.21 -19.45 -1.07
N GLY A 79 -4.04 -18.51 -1.51
CA GLY A 79 -5.48 -18.72 -1.60
C GLY A 79 -5.84 -19.48 -2.88
N LEU A 80 -7.12 -19.80 -3.02
CA LEU A 80 -7.63 -20.23 -4.32
C LEU A 80 -7.56 -19.04 -5.30
N PRO A 81 -7.22 -19.27 -6.58
CA PRO A 81 -7.24 -18.21 -7.59
C PRO A 81 -8.58 -17.47 -7.59
N GLY A 82 -8.54 -16.14 -7.49
CA GLY A 82 -9.74 -15.29 -7.47
C GLY A 82 -10.39 -15.11 -6.09
N THR A 83 -9.85 -15.70 -5.03
CA THR A 83 -10.34 -15.45 -3.65
C THR A 83 -9.49 -14.42 -2.92
N HIS A 84 -10.16 -13.56 -2.15
CA HIS A 84 -9.49 -12.67 -1.21
C HIS A 84 -8.85 -13.47 -0.08
N ARG A 85 -7.71 -12.98 0.41
CA ARG A 85 -7.01 -13.54 1.57
C ARG A 85 -7.17 -12.56 2.72
N TYR A 86 -7.49 -13.10 3.90
CA TYR A 86 -7.75 -12.31 5.10
C TYR A 86 -6.67 -12.59 6.12
N GLY A 87 -6.24 -11.54 6.81
CA GLY A 87 -5.24 -11.64 7.85
C GLY A 87 -5.43 -10.55 8.89
N GLU A 88 -4.42 -10.41 9.73
CA GLU A 88 -4.44 -9.45 10.81
C GLU A 88 -3.17 -8.58 10.78
N LEU A 89 -3.36 -7.31 11.11
CA LEU A 89 -2.29 -6.36 11.37
C LEU A 89 -2.29 -6.02 12.86
N LEU A 90 -1.17 -6.32 13.50
CA LEU A 90 -0.92 -6.03 14.90
C LEU A 90 -0.02 -4.79 14.98
N VAL A 91 -0.49 -3.75 15.68
CA VAL A 91 0.25 -2.49 15.86
C VAL A 91 0.23 -2.09 17.32
N LYS A 92 1.33 -1.53 17.82
CA LYS A 92 1.42 -0.99 19.18
C LYS A 92 1.18 0.51 19.16
N ASP A 93 0.36 1.01 20.08
CA ASP A 93 0.20 2.43 20.31
C ASP A 93 1.36 3.03 21.12
N ALA A 94 1.30 4.34 21.37
CA ALA A 94 2.27 5.06 22.18
C ALA A 94 2.41 4.52 23.63
N HIS A 95 1.36 3.87 24.15
CA HIS A 95 1.35 3.24 25.47
C HIS A 95 1.78 1.77 25.43
N ARG A 96 2.26 1.29 24.27
CA ARG A 96 2.66 -0.11 24.00
C ARG A 96 1.51 -1.11 24.08
N ILE A 97 0.26 -0.65 24.03
CA ILE A 97 -0.91 -1.52 23.94
C ILE A 97 -1.00 -2.01 22.50
N GLN A 98 -1.17 -3.33 22.34
CA GLN A 98 -1.31 -3.95 21.04
C GLN A 98 -2.76 -3.89 20.57
N HIS A 99 -2.95 -3.39 19.36
CA HIS A 99 -4.22 -3.32 18.64
C HIS A 99 -4.18 -4.27 17.45
N VAL A 100 -5.32 -4.92 17.16
CA VAL A 100 -5.46 -5.88 16.07
C VAL A 100 -6.48 -5.37 15.07
N PHE A 101 -6.12 -5.41 13.78
CA PHE A 101 -6.93 -4.90 12.69
C PHE A 101 -7.05 -5.92 11.56
N ASN A 102 -8.25 -6.09 11.02
CA ASN A 102 -8.48 -6.97 9.88
C ASN A 102 -7.90 -6.36 8.60
N ILE A 103 -7.14 -7.14 7.86
CA ILE A 103 -6.52 -6.76 6.59
C ILE A 103 -6.90 -7.76 5.49
N THR A 104 -6.89 -7.31 4.25
CA THR A 104 -7.25 -8.14 3.09
C THR A 104 -6.20 -8.01 1.99
N ALA A 105 -5.81 -9.11 1.35
CA ALA A 105 -5.05 -9.11 0.10
C ALA A 105 -5.95 -9.64 -1.03
N THR A 106 -6.12 -8.84 -2.10
CA THR A 106 -6.94 -9.18 -3.27
C THR A 106 -6.16 -9.91 -4.37
N HIS A 107 -4.92 -10.29 -4.08
CA HIS A 107 -4.01 -10.99 -4.96
C HIS A 107 -3.46 -12.27 -4.30
N GLN A 108 -2.85 -13.13 -5.12
CA GLN A 108 -2.27 -14.40 -4.65
C GLN A 108 -0.77 -14.32 -4.32
N TYR A 109 -0.10 -13.19 -4.58
CA TYR A 109 1.29 -13.02 -4.15
C TYR A 109 1.42 -13.13 -2.62
N PRO A 110 2.19 -14.08 -2.06
CA PRO A 110 2.21 -14.35 -0.64
C PRO A 110 2.85 -13.20 0.14
N ILE A 111 2.33 -12.92 1.33
CA ILE A 111 2.90 -11.97 2.28
C ILE A 111 3.28 -12.77 3.53
N PRO A 112 4.55 -13.16 3.68
CA PRO A 112 4.99 -13.95 4.83
C PRO A 112 4.67 -13.27 6.14
N GLU A 113 4.48 -14.04 7.20
CA GLU A 113 4.26 -13.46 8.51
C GLU A 113 5.53 -12.75 9.00
N GLY A 114 5.36 -11.57 9.60
CA GLY A 114 6.49 -10.79 10.04
C GLY A 114 6.16 -9.34 10.33
N THR A 115 7.16 -8.61 10.81
CA THR A 115 7.07 -7.17 11.03
C THR A 115 7.50 -6.43 9.77
N TYR A 116 6.66 -5.50 9.35
CA TYR A 116 6.84 -4.70 8.14
C TYR A 116 6.63 -3.22 8.43
N THR A 117 7.15 -2.41 7.52
CA THR A 117 6.76 -1.02 7.35
C THR A 117 5.58 -0.98 6.36
N LEU A 118 4.50 -0.27 6.73
CA LEU A 118 3.37 -0.03 5.84
C LEU A 118 3.31 1.44 5.43
N ILE A 119 3.02 1.70 4.15
CA ILE A 119 2.78 3.03 3.60
C ILE A 119 1.33 3.11 3.10
N GLY A 120 0.57 4.07 3.63
CA GLY A 120 -0.79 4.38 3.20
C GLY A 120 -0.85 5.63 2.32
N PRO A 121 -2.05 6.04 1.87
CA PRO A 121 -2.26 7.33 1.20
C PRO A 121 -1.78 8.49 2.09
N ASP A 122 -1.41 9.62 1.50
CA ASP A 122 -1.17 10.86 2.26
C ASP A 122 -2.50 11.53 2.67
N GLU A 123 -2.41 12.57 3.50
CA GLU A 123 -3.54 13.34 4.03
C GLU A 123 -4.37 13.99 2.92
N PHE A 124 -3.74 14.48 1.84
CA PHE A 124 -4.45 15.08 0.72
C PHE A 124 -5.36 14.05 0.04
N TYR A 125 -4.83 12.86 -0.27
CA TYR A 125 -5.63 11.78 -0.86
C TYR A 125 -6.63 11.21 0.14
N TRP A 126 -6.28 11.10 1.42
CA TRP A 126 -7.19 10.67 2.48
C TRP A 126 -8.45 11.56 2.55
N HIS A 127 -8.29 12.89 2.52
CA HIS A 127 -9.42 13.81 2.55
C HIS A 127 -10.24 13.84 1.26
N MET A 128 -9.62 13.65 0.10
CA MET A 128 -10.39 13.46 -1.14
C MET A 128 -11.25 12.19 -1.08
N CYS A 129 -10.80 11.15 -0.37
CA CYS A 129 -11.59 9.93 -0.15
C CYS A 129 -12.76 10.16 0.81
N GLU A 130 -12.55 10.92 1.90
CA GLU A 130 -13.57 11.20 2.91
C GLU A 130 -14.64 12.23 2.46
N GLY A 131 -14.30 13.16 1.55
CA GLY A 131 -15.09 14.38 1.29
C GLY A 131 -15.97 14.43 0.04
N LEU A 132 -15.90 13.45 -0.87
CA LEU A 132 -16.72 13.45 -2.09
C LEU A 132 -18.11 12.85 -1.84
N PRO A 133 -19.23 13.48 -2.26
CA PRO A 133 -20.54 12.84 -2.29
C PRO A 133 -20.55 11.81 -3.42
N TRP A 134 -20.19 10.57 -3.07
CA TRP A 134 -20.13 9.44 -3.98
C TRP A 134 -21.52 9.16 -4.57
N SER A 135 -21.57 8.92 -5.88
CA SER A 135 -22.79 8.55 -6.61
C SER A 135 -23.57 7.44 -5.90
N VAL A 136 -24.91 7.58 -5.94
CA VAL A 136 -26.01 6.90 -5.23
C VAL A 136 -25.98 5.34 -5.16
N GLU A 137 -24.93 4.66 -5.58
CA GLU A 137 -24.95 3.18 -5.73
C GLU A 137 -24.01 2.35 -4.84
N GLN A 138 -23.16 2.88 -3.95
CA GLN A 138 -22.33 1.98 -3.12
C GLN A 138 -22.20 2.40 -1.66
N GLU A 139 -23.04 1.79 -0.81
CA GLU A 139 -22.96 1.76 0.67
C GLU A 139 -21.76 0.95 1.22
N ARG A 140 -20.75 0.64 0.40
CA ARG A 140 -19.57 -0.13 0.84
C ARG A 140 -18.38 0.79 0.95
N ALA A 141 -17.86 0.94 2.18
CA ALA A 141 -16.56 1.55 2.44
C ALA A 141 -15.52 0.90 1.51
N HIS A 142 -14.95 1.69 0.61
CA HIS A 142 -14.01 1.16 -0.36
C HIS A 142 -12.70 0.74 0.33
N PRO A 143 -12.11 -0.40 -0.07
CA PRO A 143 -10.83 -0.84 0.46
C PRO A 143 -9.73 0.18 0.12
N VAL A 144 -9.09 0.72 1.15
CA VAL A 144 -7.93 1.62 1.05
C VAL A 144 -6.68 0.77 0.84
N PRO A 145 -5.91 0.96 -0.25
CA PRO A 145 -4.66 0.26 -0.49
C PRO A 145 -3.54 0.75 0.43
N TRP A 146 -2.72 -0.19 0.86
CA TRP A 146 -1.50 0.03 1.64
C TRP A 146 -0.37 -0.79 1.05
N VAL A 147 0.82 -0.21 0.98
CA VAL A 147 2.03 -0.92 0.57
C VAL A 147 2.71 -1.52 1.78
N VAL A 148 3.07 -2.80 1.67
CA VAL A 148 3.84 -3.55 2.66
C VAL A 148 5.27 -3.64 2.19
N GLY A 149 6.23 -3.32 3.05
CA GLY A 149 7.63 -3.37 2.71
C GLY A 149 8.54 -3.35 3.93
N ARG A 150 9.83 -3.13 3.67
CA ARG A 150 10.88 -3.09 4.68
C ARG A 150 11.58 -1.75 4.64
N ARG A 151 11.76 -1.15 5.81
CA ARG A 151 12.68 -0.04 5.99
C ARG A 151 14.11 -0.57 6.02
N LEU A 152 14.94 -0.10 5.11
CA LEU A 152 16.36 -0.42 5.08
C LEU A 152 17.17 0.47 6.04
N SER A 153 18.42 0.13 6.30
CA SER A 153 19.30 0.88 7.22
C SER A 153 19.58 2.32 6.78
N ASP A 154 19.50 2.59 5.47
CA ASP A 154 19.63 3.92 4.89
C ASP A 154 18.31 4.71 4.86
N LYS A 155 17.26 4.17 5.51
CA LYS A 155 15.89 4.70 5.58
C LYS A 155 15.09 4.61 4.28
N SER A 156 15.65 4.03 3.21
CA SER A 156 14.87 3.71 2.01
C SER A 156 13.84 2.61 2.30
N PHE A 157 12.83 2.53 1.44
CA PHE A 157 11.72 1.61 1.55
C PHE A 157 11.75 0.62 0.40
N GLU A 158 11.97 -0.65 0.73
CA GLU A 158 11.88 -1.78 -0.19
C GLU A 158 10.45 -2.32 -0.15
N LYS A 159 9.71 -2.18 -1.25
CA LYS A 159 8.35 -2.73 -1.32
C LYS A 159 8.41 -4.25 -1.44
N LEU A 160 7.54 -4.91 -0.68
CA LEU A 160 7.35 -6.36 -0.71
C LEU A 160 6.03 -6.73 -1.38
N SER A 161 4.92 -6.08 -1.00
CA SER A 161 3.59 -6.39 -1.50
C SER A 161 2.63 -5.23 -1.25
N VAL A 162 1.35 -5.42 -1.58
CA VAL A 162 0.25 -4.52 -1.19
C VAL A 162 -0.78 -5.28 -0.38
N LEU A 163 -1.60 -4.57 0.38
CA LEU A 163 -2.81 -5.07 1.01
C LEU A 163 -3.86 -3.96 1.02
N THR A 164 -5.05 -4.27 1.50
CA THR A 164 -6.14 -3.31 1.65
C THR A 164 -6.77 -3.37 3.03
N MET A 165 -7.29 -2.24 3.47
CA MET A 165 -8.06 -2.09 4.70
C MET A 165 -9.38 -1.41 4.41
N ALA A 166 -10.46 -1.73 5.13
CA ALA A 166 -11.66 -0.90 5.07
C ALA A 166 -11.34 0.53 5.56
N THR A 167 -12.05 1.54 5.06
CA THR A 167 -11.76 2.95 5.36
C THR A 167 -11.78 3.25 6.87
N ASP A 168 -12.74 2.70 7.59
CA ASP A 168 -12.87 2.83 9.06
C ASP A 168 -11.71 2.14 9.80
N VAL A 169 -11.27 0.97 9.30
CA VAL A 169 -10.11 0.25 9.84
C VAL A 169 -8.83 1.04 9.62
N ALA A 170 -8.59 1.55 8.40
CA ALA A 170 -7.44 2.38 8.09
C ALA A 170 -7.39 3.64 8.98
N LYS A 171 -8.56 4.27 9.19
CA LYS A 171 -8.68 5.44 10.08
C LYS A 171 -8.24 5.11 11.51
N ARG A 172 -8.72 3.99 12.05
CA ARG A 172 -8.36 3.54 13.41
C ARG A 172 -6.88 3.17 13.52
N VAL A 173 -6.29 2.56 12.50
CA VAL A 173 -4.84 2.29 12.45
C VAL A 173 -4.08 3.61 12.58
N LEU A 174 -4.44 4.60 11.77
CA LEU A 174 -3.82 5.92 11.79
C LEU A 174 -3.97 6.63 13.14
N ASP A 175 -5.15 6.56 13.77
CA ASP A 175 -5.40 7.14 15.09
C ASP A 175 -4.54 6.47 16.18
N VAL A 176 -4.34 5.15 16.09
CA VAL A 176 -3.47 4.39 16.99
C VAL A 176 -1.99 4.70 16.77
N THR A 177 -1.55 4.91 15.53
CA THR A 177 -0.15 5.15 15.18
C THR A 177 0.26 6.62 15.17
N GLY A 178 -0.69 7.54 15.40
CA GLY A 178 -0.42 8.97 15.47
C GLY A 178 -0.28 9.68 14.11
N ARG A 179 -0.84 9.10 13.02
CA ARG A 179 -0.93 9.74 11.69
C ARG A 179 0.42 10.28 11.16
N GLU A 180 1.52 9.59 11.42
CA GLU A 180 2.83 10.05 10.97
C GLU A 180 2.97 9.95 9.44
N GLU A 181 3.17 11.07 8.78
CA GLU A 181 3.56 11.12 7.36
C GLU A 181 5.07 11.17 7.18
N ARG A 182 5.54 10.49 6.13
CA ARG A 182 6.95 10.54 5.72
C ARG A 182 7.07 10.64 4.21
N ASP A 183 8.15 11.28 3.77
CA ASP A 183 8.64 11.19 2.40
C ASP A 183 9.58 9.98 2.28
N ASN A 184 9.15 8.96 1.53
CA ASN A 184 9.81 7.67 1.42
C ASN A 184 10.59 7.58 0.12
N ILE A 185 11.88 7.30 0.20
CA ILE A 185 12.70 6.92 -0.97
C ILE A 185 12.42 5.46 -1.30
N LEU A 186 11.96 5.19 -2.52
CA LEU A 186 11.56 3.85 -2.96
C LEU A 186 12.70 3.13 -3.68
N VAL A 187 13.00 1.91 -3.24
CA VAL A 187 14.03 1.03 -3.80
C VAL A 187 13.47 -0.31 -4.24
#